data_AF-A0A9J6H4M5-F1
#
_entry.id   AF-A0A9J6H4M5-F1
#
_cell.length_a   1.000
_cell.length_b   1.000
_cell.length_c   1.000
_cell.angle_alpha   90.00
_cell.angle_beta   90.00
_cell.angle_gamma   90.00
#
_symmetry.space_group_name_H-M   'P 1'
#
loop_
_entity.id
_entity.type
_entity.pdbx_description
1 polymer ?
#
loop_
_entity_poly.entity_id
_entity_poly.type
_entity_poly.pdbx_seq_one_letter_code
_entity_poly.pdbx_strand_id
1 'polypeptide(L)'
;MRNEETSAPCRSPTSRSEALLRYVSDVFRLRELRRRFGYLWLSQHTDGGFFNAVSYLDQPLKYFLRNLSKSGALNDTALVLLSSHGKATHDSVFNPGVRSTGAPFCFLVLPEKFLRRHPDVAVALEVNQRRLVTPFDLHATLLALATLPTLRFESTGKGSTLLKAISPHRSCGTPFCRQTCAVVWNRNLKLW
;
A
#
# COMPACT_ATOMS: atom_id res chain seq x y z
N MET A 1 8.93 -40.80 -35.45
CA MET A 1 8.07 -40.03 -34.52
C MET A 1 8.98 -39.08 -33.77
N ARG A 2 8.78 -37.76 -33.88
CA ARG A 2 9.63 -36.75 -33.22
C ARG A 2 9.24 -36.73 -31.74
N ASN A 3 10.20 -36.99 -30.85
CA ASN A 3 10.02 -36.76 -29.42
C ASN A 3 9.90 -35.25 -29.20
N GLU A 4 8.70 -34.80 -28.84
CA GLU A 4 8.52 -33.47 -28.26
C GLU A 4 9.17 -33.48 -26.87
N GLU A 5 10.43 -33.05 -26.81
CA GLU A 5 11.01 -32.55 -25.58
C GLU A 5 10.17 -31.35 -25.14
N THR A 6 9.21 -31.60 -24.26
CA THR A 6 8.58 -30.56 -23.47
C THR A 6 9.69 -29.97 -22.58
N SER A 7 10.33 -28.90 -23.07
CA SER A 7 11.32 -28.15 -22.32
C SER A 7 10.73 -27.84 -20.95
N ALA A 8 11.33 -28.38 -19.88
CA ALA A 8 10.89 -28.09 -18.53
C ALA A 8 10.79 -26.57 -18.37
N PRO A 9 9.68 -26.02 -17.85
CA PRO A 9 9.53 -24.59 -17.71
C PRO A 9 10.71 -24.05 -16.91
N CYS A 10 11.40 -23.03 -17.43
CA CYS A 10 12.52 -22.39 -16.75
C CYS A 10 12.05 -21.88 -15.38
N ARG A 11 12.37 -22.63 -14.32
CA ARG A 11 12.07 -22.24 -12.94
C ARG A 11 13.22 -21.38 -12.44
N SER A 12 13.00 -20.07 -12.37
CA SER A 12 13.91 -19.18 -11.66
C SER A 12 14.03 -19.64 -10.20
N PRO A 13 15.22 -19.61 -9.58
CA PRO A 13 15.38 -19.90 -8.16
C PRO A 13 14.63 -18.92 -7.26
N THR A 14 14.24 -17.75 -7.80
CA THR A 14 13.44 -16.74 -7.08
C THR A 14 12.04 -16.64 -7.66
N SER A 15 11.04 -16.45 -6.79
CA SER A 15 9.68 -16.20 -7.25
C SER A 15 9.59 -14.89 -8.05
N ARG A 16 8.61 -14.78 -8.96
CA ARG A 16 8.37 -13.55 -9.72
C ARG A 16 8.15 -12.33 -8.80
N SER A 17 7.49 -12.52 -7.65
CA SER A 17 7.26 -11.43 -6.68
C SER A 17 8.57 -10.96 -6.09
N GLU A 18 9.44 -11.89 -5.72
CA GLU A 18 10.73 -11.57 -5.14
C GLU A 18 11.63 -10.84 -6.14
N ALA A 19 11.66 -11.28 -7.39
CA ALA A 19 12.39 -10.61 -8.46
C ALA A 19 11.89 -9.17 -8.68
N LEU A 20 10.57 -8.96 -8.71
CA LEU A 20 9.97 -7.63 -8.86
C LEU A 20 10.22 -6.72 -7.65
N LEU A 21 10.05 -7.23 -6.43
CA LEU A 21 10.33 -6.49 -5.21
C LEU A 21 11.81 -6.08 -5.13
N ARG A 22 12.72 -6.97 -5.50
CA ARG A 22 14.16 -6.68 -5.59
C ARG A 22 14.45 -5.60 -6.62
N TYR A 23 13.90 -5.71 -7.83
CA TYR A 23 14.04 -4.69 -8.86
C TYR A 23 13.58 -3.31 -8.37
N VAL A 24 12.41 -3.21 -7.74
CA VAL A 24 11.92 -1.94 -7.16
C VAL A 24 12.86 -1.43 -6.08
N SER A 25 13.34 -2.31 -5.18
CA SER A 25 14.29 -1.93 -4.14
C SER A 25 15.58 -1.35 -4.75
N ASP A 26 16.12 -1.96 -5.80
CA ASP A 26 17.35 -1.51 -6.45
C ASP A 26 17.15 -0.17 -7.15
N VAL A 27 16.04 0.00 -7.88
CA VAL A 27 15.70 1.29 -8.51
C VAL A 27 15.63 2.39 -7.46
N PHE A 28 14.91 2.21 -6.35
CA PHE A 28 14.72 3.25 -5.33
C PHE A 28 15.97 3.53 -4.48
N ARG A 29 17.02 2.68 -4.56
CA ARG A 29 18.32 2.95 -3.96
C ARG A 29 19.22 3.85 -4.80
N LEU A 30 18.98 3.95 -6.10
CA LEU A 30 19.78 4.80 -7.00
C LEU A 30 19.57 6.27 -6.63
N ARG A 31 20.61 6.98 -6.19
CA ARG A 31 20.48 8.37 -5.69
C ARG A 31 20.41 9.44 -6.78
N GLU A 32 20.82 9.10 -7.99
CA GLU A 32 20.91 10.01 -9.13
C GLU A 32 19.53 10.49 -9.62
N LEU A 33 18.50 9.70 -9.36
CA LEU A 33 17.14 9.97 -9.81
C LEU A 33 16.39 10.79 -8.73
N ARG A 34 16.32 12.12 -8.94
CA ARG A 34 15.85 13.09 -7.92
C ARG A 34 14.34 13.04 -7.61
N ARG A 35 13.50 12.70 -8.60
CA ARG A 35 12.04 12.59 -8.46
C ARG A 35 11.55 11.41 -9.27
N ARG A 36 10.85 10.48 -8.63
CA ARG A 36 10.36 9.24 -9.25
C ARG A 36 9.02 8.85 -8.65
N PHE A 37 8.25 8.14 -9.45
CA PHE A 37 7.05 7.45 -9.03
C PHE A 37 7.17 5.99 -9.48
N GLY A 38 6.83 5.05 -8.60
CA GLY A 38 6.87 3.62 -8.88
C GLY A 38 5.56 2.97 -8.45
N TYR A 39 5.08 2.04 -9.26
CA TYR A 39 3.89 1.25 -8.98
C TYR A 39 4.20 -0.23 -9.26
N LEU A 40 3.90 -1.09 -8.28
CA LEU A 40 4.07 -2.53 -8.38
C LEU A 40 2.77 -3.23 -7.98
N TRP A 41 2.25 -4.07 -8.87
CA TRP A 41 1.05 -4.88 -8.65
C TRP A 41 1.42 -6.37 -8.56
N LEU A 42 1.06 -7.03 -7.45
CA LEU A 42 1.40 -8.43 -7.18
C LEU A 42 0.12 -9.30 -7.09
N SER A 43 -0.49 -9.65 -8.23
CA SER A 43 -1.74 -10.46 -8.28
C SER A 43 -1.54 -11.97 -8.23
N GLN A 44 -0.33 -12.45 -8.49
CA GLN A 44 -0.06 -13.90 -8.62
C GLN A 44 -0.32 -14.73 -7.34
N HIS A 45 -0.57 -14.08 -6.20
CA HIS A 45 -0.86 -14.73 -4.92
C HIS A 45 -2.33 -14.58 -4.48
N THR A 46 -3.18 -13.96 -5.30
CA THR A 46 -4.60 -13.71 -4.99
C THR A 46 -5.57 -14.49 -5.89
N ASP A 47 -5.13 -14.94 -7.07
CA ASP A 47 -6.04 -15.36 -8.15
C ASP A 47 -6.22 -16.88 -8.29
N GLY A 48 -5.81 -17.67 -7.28
CA GLY A 48 -5.66 -19.13 -7.40
C GLY A 48 -6.54 -20.00 -6.51
N GLY A 49 -7.49 -19.45 -5.75
CA GLY A 49 -8.36 -20.23 -4.84
C GLY A 49 -7.67 -20.89 -3.63
N PHE A 50 -6.34 -20.84 -3.54
CA PHE A 50 -5.59 -21.31 -2.39
C PHE A 50 -5.72 -20.35 -1.21
N PHE A 51 -6.35 -20.81 -0.13
CA PHE A 51 -6.72 -19.99 1.02
C PHE A 51 -5.55 -19.21 1.66
N ASN A 52 -4.32 -19.70 1.51
CA ASN A 52 -3.11 -19.14 2.12
C ASN A 52 -2.09 -18.63 1.09
N ALA A 53 -2.43 -18.47 -0.19
CA ALA A 53 -1.45 -18.05 -1.20
C ALA A 53 -0.79 -16.70 -0.88
N VAL A 54 -1.48 -15.80 -0.17
CA VAL A 54 -0.91 -14.50 0.27
C VAL A 54 0.27 -14.69 1.23
N SER A 55 0.34 -15.77 2.01
CA SER A 55 1.46 -15.98 2.96
C SER A 55 2.80 -16.22 2.26
N TYR A 56 2.79 -16.60 0.99
CA TYR A 56 4.02 -16.66 0.18
C TYR A 56 4.67 -15.28 -0.02
N LEU A 57 3.94 -14.18 0.21
CA LEU A 57 4.48 -12.83 0.18
C LEU A 57 5.09 -12.38 1.52
N ASP A 58 4.81 -13.06 2.64
CA ASP A 58 5.22 -12.59 3.96
C ASP A 58 6.73 -12.40 4.07
N GLN A 59 7.50 -13.43 3.69
CA GLN A 59 8.97 -13.36 3.70
C GLN A 59 9.51 -12.38 2.65
N PRO A 60 9.16 -12.46 1.35
CA PRO A 60 9.62 -11.48 0.36
C PRO A 60 9.30 -10.03 0.74
N LEU A 61 8.09 -9.75 1.24
CA LEU A 61 7.67 -8.41 1.62
C LEU A 61 8.42 -7.94 2.88
N LYS A 62 8.62 -8.81 3.87
CA LYS A 62 9.45 -8.50 5.05
C LYS A 62 10.87 -8.12 4.64
N TYR A 63 11.51 -8.90 3.76
CA TYR A 63 12.87 -8.59 3.29
C TYR A 63 12.90 -7.29 2.50
N PHE A 64 11.95 -7.06 1.61
CA PHE A 64 11.80 -5.82 0.85
C PHE A 64 11.71 -4.59 1.78
N LEU A 65 10.80 -4.62 2.76
CA LEU A 65 10.59 -3.49 3.68
C LEU A 65 11.82 -3.24 4.57
N ARG A 66 12.46 -4.31 5.07
CA ARG A 66 13.70 -4.18 5.85
C ARG A 66 14.85 -3.63 4.99
N ASN A 67 14.94 -4.04 3.74
CA ASN A 67 15.97 -3.60 2.80
C ASN A 67 15.82 -2.13 2.43
N LEU A 68 14.60 -1.65 2.20
CA LEU A 68 14.34 -0.22 1.98
C LEU A 68 14.65 0.62 3.22
N SER A 69 14.25 0.13 4.41
CA SER A 69 14.54 0.80 5.68
C SER A 69 16.04 0.88 5.98
N LYS A 70 16.76 -0.26 5.99
CA LYS A 70 18.19 -0.33 6.32
C LYS A 70 19.08 0.42 5.33
N SER A 71 18.73 0.46 4.05
CA SER A 71 19.49 1.21 3.04
C SER A 71 19.28 2.73 3.11
N GLY A 72 18.32 3.19 3.92
CA GLY A 72 17.94 4.59 4.02
C GLY A 72 17.09 5.08 2.85
N ALA A 73 16.62 4.19 1.96
CA ALA A 73 15.74 4.57 0.84
C ALA A 73 14.40 5.17 1.31
N LEU A 74 13.94 4.82 2.51
CA LEU A 74 12.73 5.42 3.11
C LEU A 74 12.96 6.79 3.77
N ASN A 75 14.20 7.30 3.78
CA ASN A 75 14.50 8.62 4.36
C ASN A 75 14.02 9.79 3.50
N ASP A 76 13.71 9.54 2.23
CA ASP A 76 13.19 10.50 1.26
C ASP A 76 12.08 9.93 0.36
N THR A 77 11.72 8.65 0.52
CA THR A 77 10.65 7.99 -0.23
C THR A 77 9.38 7.82 0.61
N ALA A 78 8.23 8.26 0.06
CA ALA A 78 6.92 7.84 0.54
C ALA A 78 6.55 6.47 -0.05
N LEU A 79 6.15 5.53 0.79
CA LEU A 79 5.76 4.18 0.39
C LEU A 79 4.29 3.94 0.74
N VAL A 80 3.52 3.42 -0.22
CA VAL A 80 2.15 2.98 -0.03
C VAL A 80 2.07 1.48 -0.28
N LEU A 81 1.60 0.71 0.69
CA LEU A 81 1.18 -0.68 0.48
C LEU A 81 -0.34 -0.72 0.46
N LEU A 82 -0.91 -1.17 -0.64
CA LEU A 82 -2.35 -1.14 -0.87
C LEU A 82 -2.82 -2.51 -1.39
N SER A 83 -3.99 -2.95 -0.93
CA SER A 83 -4.74 -4.04 -1.57
C SER A 83 -5.92 -3.48 -2.37
N SER A 84 -6.35 -4.14 -3.45
CA SER A 84 -7.61 -3.78 -4.15
C SER A 84 -8.85 -4.21 -3.38
N HIS A 85 -8.75 -5.30 -2.62
CA HIS A 85 -9.83 -5.88 -1.85
C HIS A 85 -9.28 -6.63 -0.63
N GLY A 86 -10.12 -6.83 0.39
CA GLY A 86 -9.88 -7.84 1.41
C GLY A 86 -10.23 -9.23 0.89
N LYS A 87 -10.09 -10.25 1.73
CA LYS A 87 -10.59 -11.59 1.41
C LYS A 87 -12.08 -11.62 1.71
N ALA A 88 -12.93 -11.70 0.67
CA ALA A 88 -14.34 -11.97 0.89
C ALA A 88 -14.48 -13.34 1.57
N THR A 89 -14.83 -13.37 2.84
CA THR A 89 -15.25 -14.61 3.51
C THR A 89 -16.61 -14.98 2.92
N HIS A 90 -16.73 -16.19 2.36
CA HIS A 90 -17.99 -16.73 1.84
C HIS A 90 -19.08 -16.93 2.94
N ASP A 91 -18.81 -16.60 4.20
CA ASP A 91 -19.73 -16.69 5.34
C ASP A 91 -20.71 -15.51 5.46
N SER A 92 -21.02 -14.84 4.36
CA SER A 92 -22.00 -13.74 4.34
C SER A 92 -23.44 -14.18 4.65
N VAL A 93 -23.71 -15.49 4.76
CA VAL A 93 -25.04 -16.04 5.08
C VAL A 93 -25.32 -16.03 6.59
N PHE A 94 -24.30 -16.18 7.44
CA PHE A 94 -24.51 -16.36 8.89
C PHE A 94 -24.26 -15.11 9.74
N ASN A 95 -23.66 -14.05 9.20
CA ASN A 95 -23.37 -12.82 9.95
C ASN A 95 -23.46 -11.54 9.10
N PRO A 96 -24.67 -11.01 8.85
CA PRO A 96 -24.86 -9.79 8.04
C PRO A 96 -24.24 -8.51 8.64
N GLY A 97 -23.68 -8.58 9.87
CA GLY A 97 -22.99 -7.47 10.55
C GLY A 97 -21.47 -7.41 10.36
N VAL A 98 -20.81 -8.49 9.90
CA VAL A 98 -19.34 -8.55 9.78
C VAL A 98 -18.91 -8.05 8.39
N ARG A 99 -19.13 -6.76 8.12
CA ARG A 99 -18.77 -6.11 6.84
C ARG A 99 -17.29 -5.70 6.75
N SER A 100 -16.51 -5.90 7.81
CA SER A 100 -15.09 -5.50 7.90
C SER A 100 -14.10 -6.52 7.31
N THR A 101 -14.51 -7.77 7.05
CA THR A 101 -13.58 -8.82 6.61
C THR A 101 -13.15 -8.70 5.15
N GLY A 102 -13.80 -7.85 4.35
CA GLY A 102 -13.50 -7.65 2.92
C GLY A 102 -12.87 -6.30 2.55
N ALA A 103 -12.57 -5.43 3.52
CA ALA A 103 -11.99 -4.12 3.23
C ALA A 103 -10.51 -4.24 2.81
N PRO A 104 -10.06 -3.55 1.74
CA PRO A 104 -8.64 -3.44 1.45
C PRO A 104 -7.87 -2.79 2.62
N PHE A 105 -6.60 -3.14 2.77
CA PHE A 105 -5.69 -2.42 3.67
C PHE A 105 -4.93 -1.34 2.90
N CYS A 106 -4.55 -0.27 3.60
CA CYS A 106 -3.65 0.78 3.09
C CYS A 106 -2.63 1.17 4.17
N PHE A 107 -1.36 0.83 3.97
CA PHE A 107 -0.26 1.33 4.80
C PHE A 107 0.41 2.49 4.08
N LEU A 108 0.47 3.64 4.74
CA LEU A 108 1.22 4.78 4.26
C LEU A 108 2.45 4.97 5.14
N VAL A 109 3.61 5.02 4.52
CA VAL A 109 4.88 5.34 5.17
C VAL A 109 5.40 6.63 4.54
N LEU A 110 5.65 7.65 5.36
CA LEU A 110 6.25 8.90 4.94
C LEU A 110 7.62 9.05 5.60
N PRO A 111 8.58 9.73 4.94
CA PRO A 111 9.87 9.99 5.52
C PRO A 111 9.78 10.69 6.88
N GLU A 112 10.58 10.25 7.85
CA GLU A 112 10.57 10.82 9.20
C GLU A 112 10.92 12.32 9.19
N LYS A 113 11.86 12.72 8.32
CA LYS A 113 12.23 14.13 8.11
C LYS A 113 11.07 14.97 7.58
N PHE A 114 10.19 14.40 6.76
CA PHE A 114 8.98 15.08 6.28
C PHE A 114 8.02 15.31 7.45
N LEU A 115 7.78 14.29 8.27
CA LEU A 115 6.85 14.39 9.40
C LEU A 115 7.34 15.29 10.54
N ARG A 116 8.65 15.35 10.78
CA ARG A 116 9.21 16.34 11.71
C ARG A 116 9.02 17.77 11.24
N ARG A 117 8.96 18.01 9.93
CA ARG A 117 8.70 19.33 9.34
C ARG A 117 7.21 19.66 9.27
N HIS A 118 6.36 18.64 9.23
CA HIS A 118 4.91 18.76 9.14
C HIS A 118 4.23 17.98 10.29
N PRO A 119 4.34 18.47 11.54
CA PRO A 119 3.78 17.78 12.71
C PRO A 119 2.26 17.68 12.65
N ASP A 120 1.59 18.64 12.02
CA ASP A 120 0.17 18.64 11.70
C ASP A 120 -0.23 17.43 10.85
N VAL A 121 0.59 17.09 9.85
CA VAL A 121 0.40 15.90 9.02
C VAL A 121 0.53 14.62 9.85
N ALA A 122 1.50 14.55 10.77
CA ALA A 122 1.66 13.39 11.64
C ALA A 122 0.42 13.16 12.53
N VAL A 123 -0.13 14.23 13.11
CA VAL A 123 -1.37 14.17 13.91
C VAL A 123 -2.57 13.78 13.05
N ALA A 124 -2.69 14.36 11.85
CA ALA A 124 -3.75 14.03 10.92
C ALA A 124 -3.74 12.54 10.54
N LEU A 125 -2.56 12.00 10.22
CA LEU A 125 -2.41 10.58 9.91
C LEU A 125 -2.79 9.69 11.08
N GLU A 126 -2.42 10.07 12.32
CA GLU A 126 -2.80 9.34 13.53
C GLU A 126 -4.32 9.30 13.74
N VAL A 127 -4.98 10.45 13.59
CA VAL A 127 -6.45 10.55 13.67
C VAL A 127 -7.10 9.71 12.57
N ASN A 128 -6.57 9.78 11.34
CA ASN A 128 -7.14 9.11 10.17
C ASN A 128 -7.14 7.59 10.24
N GLN A 129 -6.30 6.98 11.10
CA GLN A 129 -6.33 5.53 11.37
C GLN A 129 -7.69 5.05 11.90
N ARG A 130 -8.48 5.95 12.49
CA ARG A 130 -9.81 5.68 13.05
C ARG A 130 -10.93 6.36 12.24
N ARG A 131 -10.66 6.74 10.98
CA ARG A 131 -11.61 7.42 10.09
C ARG A 131 -11.90 6.58 8.85
N LEU A 132 -13.03 6.90 8.21
CA LEU A 132 -13.41 6.32 6.92
C LEU A 132 -12.54 6.90 5.79
N VAL A 133 -11.58 6.10 5.33
CA VAL A 133 -10.67 6.43 4.23
C VAL A 133 -11.04 5.66 2.97
N THR A 134 -10.90 6.31 1.82
CA THR A 134 -11.15 5.77 0.48
C THR A 134 -9.93 5.93 -0.43
N PRO A 135 -9.86 5.18 -1.55
CA PRO A 135 -8.85 5.38 -2.60
C PRO A 135 -8.83 6.80 -3.16
N PHE A 136 -9.95 7.52 -3.12
CA PHE A 136 -9.99 8.93 -3.55
C PHE A 136 -9.20 9.84 -2.60
N ASP A 137 -9.18 9.53 -1.30
CA ASP A 137 -8.36 10.23 -0.32
C ASP A 137 -6.87 9.95 -0.54
N LEU A 138 -6.52 8.71 -0.88
CA LEU A 138 -5.15 8.34 -1.28
C LEU A 138 -4.73 9.06 -2.57
N HIS A 139 -5.60 9.11 -3.59
CA HIS A 139 -5.35 9.86 -4.81
C HIS A 139 -5.07 11.35 -4.52
N ALA A 140 -5.90 12.00 -3.70
CA ALA A 140 -5.68 13.38 -3.26
C ALA A 140 -4.36 13.54 -2.49
N THR A 141 -3.97 12.53 -1.72
CA THR A 141 -2.69 12.48 -0.99
C THR A 141 -1.50 12.43 -1.95
N LEU A 142 -1.55 11.55 -2.95
CA LEU A 142 -0.48 11.41 -3.94
C LEU A 142 -0.29 12.69 -4.76
N LEU A 143 -1.39 13.34 -5.16
CA LEU A 143 -1.33 14.65 -5.83
C LEU A 143 -0.66 15.70 -4.95
N ALA A 144 -1.03 15.77 -3.66
CA ALA A 144 -0.41 16.72 -2.73
C ALA A 144 1.11 16.48 -2.59
N LEU A 145 1.53 15.22 -2.43
CA LEU A 145 2.95 14.85 -2.33
C LEU A 145 3.74 15.17 -3.62
N ALA A 146 3.09 15.07 -4.79
CA ALA A 146 3.73 15.39 -6.08
C ALA A 146 4.09 16.89 -6.22
N THR A 147 3.48 17.77 -5.44
CA THR A 147 3.74 19.23 -5.47
C THR A 147 4.84 19.68 -4.50
N LEU A 148 5.54 18.75 -3.86
CA LEU A 148 6.65 19.09 -2.97
C LEU A 148 7.76 19.89 -3.70
N PRO A 149 8.34 20.91 -3.04
CA PRO A 149 8.23 21.20 -1.61
C PRO A 149 7.03 22.08 -1.21
N THR A 150 6.22 22.57 -2.16
CA THR A 150 5.15 23.52 -1.85
C THR A 150 3.96 22.92 -1.11
N LEU A 151 3.73 21.61 -1.25
CA LEU A 151 2.68 20.84 -0.57
C LEU A 151 1.28 21.47 -0.72
N ARG A 152 0.79 21.52 -1.97
CA ARG A 152 -0.53 22.04 -2.32
C ARG A 152 -1.61 20.99 -2.08
N PHE A 153 -2.72 21.43 -1.51
CA PHE A 153 -3.89 20.59 -1.25
C PHE A 153 -5.02 20.96 -2.19
N GLU A 154 -4.98 20.40 -3.40
CA GLU A 154 -6.03 20.64 -4.39
C GLU A 154 -7.27 19.80 -4.08
N SER A 155 -8.44 20.39 -4.35
CA SER A 155 -9.70 19.66 -4.26
C SER A 155 -9.83 18.72 -5.44
N THR A 156 -9.97 17.43 -5.16
CA THR A 156 -10.25 16.42 -6.20
C THR A 156 -11.73 16.26 -6.49
N GLY A 157 -12.60 16.92 -5.71
CA GLY A 157 -14.06 16.74 -5.74
C GLY A 157 -14.57 15.37 -5.23
N LYS A 158 -13.69 14.37 -5.09
CA LYS A 158 -14.06 12.98 -4.73
C LYS A 158 -13.46 12.51 -3.41
N GLY A 159 -12.32 13.06 -3.01
CA GLY A 159 -11.59 12.66 -1.81
C GLY A 159 -10.83 13.80 -1.17
N SER A 160 -10.52 13.64 0.11
CA SER A 160 -9.76 14.56 0.94
C SER A 160 -8.39 13.96 1.23
N THR A 161 -7.32 14.76 1.11
CA THR A 161 -5.96 14.28 1.40
C THR A 161 -5.84 13.69 2.81
N LEU A 162 -5.13 12.57 2.93
CA LEU A 162 -4.80 11.90 4.21
C LEU A 162 -3.81 12.72 5.05
N LEU A 163 -3.19 13.74 4.45
CA LEU A 163 -2.29 14.66 5.13
C LEU A 163 -3.05 15.68 6.00
N LYS A 164 -4.39 15.66 5.97
CA LYS A 164 -5.28 16.44 6.85
C LYS A 164 -6.25 15.50 7.55
N ALA A 165 -6.73 15.90 8.73
CA ALA A 165 -7.72 15.12 9.46
C ALA A 165 -9.01 14.99 8.65
N ILE A 166 -9.43 13.76 8.39
CA ILE A 166 -10.73 13.45 7.78
C ILE A 166 -11.82 13.73 8.82
N SER A 167 -12.92 14.33 8.35
CA SER A 167 -14.06 14.67 9.19
C SER A 167 -14.56 13.47 10.01
N PRO A 168 -14.81 13.65 11.32
CA PRO A 168 -15.41 12.62 12.17
C PRO A 168 -16.81 12.21 11.72
N HIS A 169 -17.52 13.11 11.04
CA HIS A 169 -18.91 12.91 10.65
C HIS A 169 -19.05 12.26 9.27
N ARG A 170 -17.94 11.90 8.62
CA ARG A 170 -17.99 11.19 7.34
C ARG A 170 -18.63 9.82 7.55
N SER A 171 -19.84 9.66 7.01
CA SER A 171 -20.62 8.44 7.07
C SER A 171 -20.77 7.79 5.70
N CYS A 172 -21.13 6.52 5.68
CA CYS A 172 -21.42 5.80 4.45
C CYS A 172 -22.87 6.00 4.04
N GLY A 173 -23.11 6.86 3.04
CA GLY A 173 -24.46 7.10 2.51
C GLY A 173 -24.92 6.15 1.40
N THR A 174 -24.03 5.33 0.80
CA THR A 174 -24.15 4.33 -0.31
C THR A 174 -22.83 4.39 -1.14
N PRO A 175 -22.66 3.67 -2.29
CA PRO A 175 -21.74 2.53 -2.49
C PRO A 175 -20.23 2.75 -2.17
N PHE A 176 -19.79 3.98 -1.90
CA PHE A 176 -18.44 4.36 -1.43
C PHE A 176 -17.92 3.52 -0.26
N CYS A 177 -18.81 2.98 0.57
CA CYS A 177 -18.45 2.09 1.67
C CYS A 177 -17.78 0.77 1.21
N ARG A 178 -17.89 0.39 -0.07
CA ARG A 178 -17.25 -0.84 -0.59
C ARG A 178 -15.74 -0.71 -0.79
N GLN A 179 -15.22 0.50 -0.88
CA GLN A 179 -13.81 0.75 -1.22
C GLN A 179 -13.02 1.29 -0.03
N THR A 180 -13.48 1.12 1.19
CA THR A 180 -12.85 1.73 2.35
C THR A 180 -11.55 1.03 2.71
N CYS A 181 -10.50 1.79 2.99
CA CYS A 181 -9.21 1.25 3.44
C CYS A 181 -9.03 1.46 4.94
N ALA A 182 -8.49 0.46 5.64
CA ALA A 182 -7.90 0.68 6.95
C ALA A 182 -6.52 1.35 6.76
N VAL A 183 -6.39 2.61 7.19
CA VAL A 183 -5.09 3.30 7.18
C VAL A 183 -4.32 2.91 8.43
N VAL A 184 -3.16 2.32 8.23
CA VAL A 184 -2.21 2.08 9.31
C VAL A 184 -0.98 2.92 9.07
N TRP A 185 -0.66 3.74 10.07
CA TRP A 185 0.48 4.65 10.07
C TRP A 185 1.54 4.13 11.04
N ASN A 186 2.80 4.06 10.60
CA ASN A 186 3.89 3.67 11.49
C ASN A 186 5.05 4.67 11.45
N ARG A 187 5.26 5.37 12.57
CA ARG A 187 6.36 6.34 12.77
C ARG A 187 7.74 5.73 12.65
N ASN A 188 7.86 4.44 12.97
CA ASN A 188 9.09 3.70 12.90
C ASN A 188 8.71 2.34 12.35
N LEU A 189 9.14 1.96 11.14
CA LEU A 189 9.02 0.59 10.62
C LEU A 189 9.79 -0.43 11.50
N LYS A 190 9.50 -0.48 12.80
CA LYS A 190 9.71 -1.60 13.72
C LYS A 190 8.68 -2.64 13.33
N LEU A 191 8.85 -3.19 12.13
CA LEU A 191 8.20 -4.41 11.71
C LEU A 191 8.91 -5.54 12.44
N TRP A 192 8.43 -5.83 13.65
CA TRP A 192 8.79 -6.96 14.52
C TRP A 192 10.27 -7.04 14.91
#